data_AF-A0A7C4XWS2-F1
#
_entry.id   AF-A0A7C4XWS2-F1
#
_cell.length_a   1.000
_cell.length_b   1.000
_cell.length_c   1.000
_cell.angle_alpha   90.00
_cell.angle_beta   90.00
_cell.angle_gamma   90.00
#
_symmetry.space_group_name_H-M   'P 1'
#
loop_
_entity.id
_entity.type
_entity.pdbx_description
1 polymer ?
#
loop_
_entity_poly.entity_id
_entity_poly.type
_entity_poly.pdbx_seq_one_letter_code
_entity_poly.pdbx_strand_id
1 'polypeptide(L)'
;MKARPYPHPSAAAHTPTSPRAELHSMPAMELHTLLDLMVAGVFDVESDLLRLPTRGRARVALARQVAMYLAHVACGLSLTAVGELFERDRTTVAYACGVVERRRDEPSFDGAIELLECIVRVLIGAKAFAGALREGAQARFETLDERGGRSSKL
;
A
#
# COMPACT_ATOMS: atom_id res chain seq x y z
N MET A 1 5.18 35.10 -0.44
CA MET A 1 5.42 33.81 0.25
C MET A 1 5.85 32.79 -0.80
N LYS A 2 7.15 32.46 -0.85
CA LYS A 2 7.66 31.46 -1.79
C LYS A 2 7.22 30.08 -1.31
N ALA A 3 6.52 29.33 -2.16
CA ALA A 3 6.32 27.90 -1.94
C ALA A 3 7.69 27.26 -1.70
N ARG A 4 7.84 26.50 -0.62
CA ARG A 4 9.03 25.68 -0.45
C ARG A 4 9.06 24.70 -1.63
N PRO A 5 10.19 24.54 -2.34
CA PRO A 5 10.34 23.46 -3.31
C PRO A 5 10.07 22.14 -2.59
N TYR A 6 9.31 21.24 -3.20
CA TYR A 6 9.15 19.87 -2.72
C TYR A 6 10.54 19.34 -2.33
N PRO A 7 10.77 18.89 -1.09
CA PRO A 7 11.95 18.10 -0.82
C PRO A 7 11.86 16.88 -1.72
N HIS A 8 12.79 16.79 -2.67
CA HIS A 8 13.05 15.55 -3.38
C HIS A 8 13.22 14.44 -2.34
N PRO A 9 12.68 13.23 -2.60
CA PRO A 9 12.85 12.09 -1.70
C PRO A 9 14.33 11.98 -1.34
N SER A 10 14.61 12.08 -0.04
CA SER A 10 15.95 12.11 0.54
C SER A 10 16.84 11.04 -0.07
N ALA A 11 17.91 11.48 -0.73
CA ALA A 11 18.97 10.67 -1.29
C ALA A 11 19.95 10.16 -0.20
N ALA A 12 19.41 9.58 0.87
CA ALA A 12 20.21 8.90 1.88
C ALA A 12 19.61 7.52 2.19
N ALA A 13 20.39 6.49 1.85
CA ALA A 13 20.15 5.05 2.03
C ALA A 13 19.17 4.38 1.03
N HIS A 14 19.54 4.37 -0.26
CA HIS A 14 19.25 3.21 -1.12
C HIS A 14 20.11 2.02 -0.65
N THR A 15 19.59 1.21 0.26
CA THR A 15 19.84 -0.23 0.19
C THR A 15 18.80 -0.82 -0.76
N PRO A 16 19.20 -1.49 -1.86
CA PRO A 16 18.25 -2.14 -2.74
C PRO A 16 17.78 -3.44 -2.09
N THR A 17 16.78 -3.35 -1.23
CA THR A 17 15.89 -4.50 -0.95
C THR A 17 14.52 -4.07 -1.43
N SER A 18 14.32 -4.14 -2.75
CA SER A 18 13.14 -3.60 -3.45
C SER A 18 11.82 -4.12 -2.87
N PRO A 19 11.00 -3.28 -2.21
CA PRO A 19 9.62 -3.62 -1.85
C PRO A 19 8.71 -3.75 -3.08
N ARG A 20 9.19 -3.31 -4.26
CA ARG A 20 8.46 -3.36 -5.54
C ARG A 20 8.22 -4.77 -6.07
N ALA A 21 9.17 -5.69 -5.87
CA ALA A 21 9.01 -7.07 -6.37
C ALA A 21 7.96 -7.85 -5.54
N GLU A 22 7.90 -7.56 -4.24
CA GLU A 22 7.06 -8.22 -3.26
C GLU A 22 5.57 -7.80 -3.32
N LEU A 23 5.27 -6.60 -3.83
CA LEU A 23 3.89 -6.15 -3.99
C LEU A 23 3.16 -6.91 -5.11
N HIS A 24 3.87 -7.45 -6.11
CA HIS A 24 3.27 -8.20 -7.22
C HIS A 24 2.61 -9.51 -6.79
N SER A 25 2.92 -10.00 -5.59
CA SER A 25 2.32 -11.20 -5.00
C SER A 25 1.06 -10.90 -4.17
N MET A 26 0.75 -9.63 -3.88
CA MET A 26 -0.45 -9.26 -3.14
C MET A 26 -1.59 -8.92 -4.10
N PRO A 27 -2.77 -9.55 -3.99
CA PRO A 27 -3.95 -9.16 -4.75
C PRO A 27 -4.30 -7.68 -4.50
N ALA A 28 -4.60 -6.92 -5.56
CA ALA A 28 -4.94 -5.49 -5.44
C ALA A 28 -6.06 -5.22 -4.40
N MET A 29 -7.07 -6.09 -4.34
CA MET A 29 -8.15 -5.99 -3.34
C MET A 29 -7.65 -6.09 -1.90
N GLU A 30 -6.65 -6.94 -1.64
CA GLU A 30 -6.07 -7.11 -0.31
C GLU A 30 -5.29 -5.85 0.09
N LEU A 31 -4.51 -5.28 -0.83
CA LEU A 31 -3.79 -4.03 -0.61
C LEU A 31 -4.75 -2.88 -0.31
N HIS A 32 -5.80 -2.71 -1.12
CA HIS A 32 -6.80 -1.67 -0.93
C HIS A 32 -7.47 -1.79 0.45
N THR A 33 -7.86 -3.01 0.83
CA THR A 33 -8.49 -3.30 2.13
C THR A 33 -7.55 -3.00 3.30
N LEU A 34 -6.28 -3.36 3.19
CA LEU A 34 -5.29 -3.05 4.22
C LEU A 34 -5.12 -1.54 4.39
N LEU A 35 -4.99 -0.80 3.30
CA LEU A 35 -4.87 0.65 3.33
C LEU A 35 -6.11 1.31 3.96
N ASP A 36 -7.31 0.88 3.57
CA ASP A 36 -8.57 1.36 4.16
C ASP A 36 -8.61 1.14 5.67
N LEU A 37 -8.27 -0.06 6.14
CA LEU A 37 -8.29 -0.40 7.57
C LEU A 37 -7.30 0.45 8.38
N MET A 38 -6.07 0.60 7.87
CA MET A 38 -5.03 1.37 8.53
C MET A 38 -5.41 2.85 8.67
N VAL A 39 -5.91 3.42 7.58
CA VAL A 39 -6.32 4.83 7.56
C VAL A 39 -7.59 5.03 8.37
N ALA A 40 -8.57 4.13 8.29
CA ALA A 40 -9.79 4.17 9.09
C ALA A 40 -9.50 4.25 10.59
N GLY A 41 -8.55 3.43 11.08
CA GLY A 41 -8.15 3.43 12.49
C GLY A 41 -7.50 4.74 12.93
N VAL A 42 -6.57 5.30 12.13
CA VAL A 42 -5.87 6.54 12.50
C VAL A 42 -6.76 7.77 12.37
N PHE A 43 -7.63 7.79 11.37
CA PHE A 43 -8.54 8.91 11.13
C PHE A 43 -9.87 8.75 11.86
N ASP A 44 -10.08 7.68 12.62
CA ASP A 44 -11.32 7.41 13.36
C ASP A 44 -12.56 7.63 12.47
N VAL A 45 -12.57 6.86 11.39
CA VAL A 45 -13.67 6.76 10.41
C VAL A 45 -13.98 5.30 10.15
N GLU A 46 -15.23 5.00 9.81
CA GLU A 46 -15.63 3.65 9.43
C GLU A 46 -15.08 3.29 8.04
N SER A 47 -14.43 2.13 7.92
CA SER A 47 -13.74 1.71 6.69
C SER A 47 -14.67 1.62 5.48
N ASP A 48 -15.92 1.22 5.69
CA ASP A 48 -16.90 1.05 4.61
C ASP A 48 -17.24 2.38 3.93
N LEU A 49 -17.11 3.50 4.66
CA LEU A 49 -17.32 4.84 4.12
C LEU A 49 -16.21 5.28 3.16
N LEU A 50 -15.03 4.66 3.21
CA LEU A 50 -13.92 4.94 2.30
C LEU A 50 -14.18 4.39 0.90
N ARG A 51 -15.05 3.39 0.76
CA ARG A 51 -15.40 2.78 -0.54
C ARG A 51 -16.60 3.41 -1.20
N LEU A 52 -17.37 4.21 -0.46
CA LEU A 52 -18.55 4.87 -1.01
C LEU A 52 -18.15 5.91 -2.08
N PRO A 53 -18.91 6.01 -3.19
CA PRO A 53 -18.61 6.98 -4.25
C PRO A 53 -18.89 8.43 -3.82
N THR A 54 -19.62 8.62 -2.72
CA THR A 54 -20.05 9.93 -2.26
C THR A 54 -18.88 10.75 -1.70
N ARG A 55 -18.97 12.08 -1.84
CA ARG A 55 -17.95 13.01 -1.33
C ARG A 55 -17.79 12.89 0.19
N GLY A 56 -18.85 12.48 0.90
CA GLY A 56 -18.85 12.17 2.32
C GLY A 56 -18.50 13.37 3.23
N ARG A 57 -18.28 13.09 4.51
CA ARG A 57 -17.75 14.07 5.48
C ARG A 57 -16.29 14.39 5.13
N ALA A 58 -15.84 15.60 5.45
CA ALA A 58 -14.46 16.05 5.15
C ALA A 58 -13.38 15.08 5.68
N ARG A 59 -13.58 14.51 6.87
CA ARG A 59 -12.69 13.52 7.48
C ARG A 59 -12.55 12.23 6.65
N VAL A 60 -13.66 11.74 6.10
CA VAL A 60 -13.70 10.55 5.22
C VAL A 60 -13.01 10.85 3.89
N ALA A 61 -13.23 12.03 3.33
CA ALA A 61 -12.57 12.44 2.09
C ALA A 61 -11.05 12.53 2.23
N LEU A 62 -10.59 13.12 3.33
CA LEU A 62 -9.18 13.18 3.67
C LEU A 62 -8.58 11.80 3.92
N ALA A 63 -9.28 10.92 4.64
CA ALA A 63 -8.84 9.54 4.83
C ALA A 63 -8.64 8.84 3.46
N ARG A 64 -9.59 8.92 2.54
CA ARG A 64 -9.42 8.39 1.17
C ARG A 64 -8.18 8.96 0.47
N GLN A 65 -7.94 10.27 0.60
CA GLN A 65 -6.76 10.91 0.01
C GLN A 65 -5.45 10.39 0.62
N VAL A 66 -5.44 10.12 1.93
CA VAL A 66 -4.29 9.53 2.64
C VAL A 66 -4.06 8.09 2.19
N ALA A 67 -5.12 7.30 2.01
CA ALA A 67 -4.99 5.93 1.49
C ALA A 67 -4.33 5.92 0.09
N MET A 68 -4.76 6.82 -0.80
CA MET A 68 -4.14 6.99 -2.12
C MET A 68 -2.68 7.46 -2.03
N TYR A 69 -2.39 8.38 -1.11
CA TYR A 69 -1.02 8.84 -0.85
C TYR A 69 -0.10 7.71 -0.39
N LEU A 70 -0.54 6.89 0.57
CA LEU A 70 0.22 5.75 1.08
C LEU A 70 0.46 4.69 -0.01
N ALA A 71 -0.54 4.42 -0.85
CA ALA A 71 -0.37 3.54 -2.00
C ALA A 71 0.74 4.03 -2.95
N HIS A 72 0.84 5.34 -3.16
CA HIS A 72 1.90 5.94 -3.98
C HIS A 72 3.26 5.94 -3.29
N VAL A 73 3.34 6.46 -2.06
CA VAL A 73 4.60 6.78 -1.37
C VAL A 73 5.15 5.63 -0.55
N ALA A 74 4.29 4.88 0.15
CA ALA A 74 4.71 3.73 0.96
C ALA A 74 4.84 2.46 0.10
N CYS A 75 3.90 2.23 -0.83
CA CYS A 75 3.88 1.02 -1.67
C CYS A 75 4.60 1.22 -3.02
N GLY A 76 4.93 2.46 -3.40
CA GLY A 76 5.69 2.76 -4.62
C GLY A 76 4.90 2.60 -5.93
N LEU A 77 3.56 2.56 -5.87
CA LEU A 77 2.70 2.49 -7.05
C LEU A 77 2.74 3.78 -7.87
N SER A 78 2.56 3.68 -9.18
CA SER A 78 2.37 4.87 -10.03
C SER A 78 1.01 5.51 -9.77
N LEU A 79 0.85 6.80 -10.07
CA LEU A 79 -0.46 7.49 -9.94
C LEU A 79 -1.57 6.80 -10.74
N THR A 80 -1.23 6.21 -11.89
CA THR A 80 -2.15 5.42 -12.71
C THR A 80 -2.55 4.12 -12.00
N ALA A 81 -1.59 3.37 -11.47
CA ALA A 81 -1.87 2.13 -10.74
C ALA A 81 -2.67 2.37 -9.45
N VAL A 82 -2.42 3.49 -8.75
CA VAL A 82 -3.27 3.91 -7.63
C VAL A 82 -4.67 4.28 -8.11
N GLY A 83 -4.80 4.95 -9.25
CA GLY A 83 -6.11 5.26 -9.85
C GLY A 83 -6.91 4.00 -10.15
N GLU A 84 -6.27 2.98 -10.73
CA GLU A 84 -6.88 1.67 -10.96
C GLU A 84 -7.27 0.98 -9.65
N LEU A 85 -6.40 0.99 -8.64
CA LEU A 85 -6.62 0.38 -7.32
C LEU A 85 -7.83 0.96 -6.58
N PHE A 86 -8.04 2.28 -6.68
CA PHE A 86 -9.10 3.01 -5.98
C PHE A 86 -10.29 3.36 -6.88
N GLU A 87 -10.30 2.92 -8.14
CA GLU A 87 -11.30 3.25 -9.16
C GLU A 87 -11.48 4.79 -9.35
N ARG A 88 -10.36 5.52 -9.42
CA ARG A 88 -10.30 6.98 -9.60
C ARG A 88 -9.40 7.38 -10.76
N ASP A 89 -9.69 8.55 -11.33
CA ASP A 89 -8.81 9.13 -12.34
C ASP A 89 -7.44 9.49 -11.74
N ARG A 90 -6.36 9.30 -12.52
CA ARG A 90 -4.98 9.60 -12.10
C ARG A 90 -4.80 11.04 -11.59
N THR A 91 -5.56 12.01 -12.10
CA THR A 91 -5.52 13.41 -11.65
C THR A 91 -6.16 13.58 -10.28
N THR A 92 -7.14 12.75 -9.93
CA THR A 92 -7.71 12.68 -8.58
C THR A 92 -6.66 12.19 -7.58
N VAL A 93 -5.87 11.19 -7.96
CA VAL A 93 -4.75 10.70 -7.14
C VAL A 93 -3.68 11.78 -6.99
N ALA A 94 -3.28 12.42 -8.09
CA ALA A 94 -2.31 13.52 -8.04
C ALA A 94 -2.78 14.66 -7.12
N TYR A 95 -4.06 15.01 -7.21
CA TYR A 95 -4.68 15.99 -6.32
C TYR A 95 -4.65 15.52 -4.86
N ALA A 96 -4.99 14.26 -4.59
CA ALA A 96 -4.94 13.69 -3.23
C ALA A 96 -3.54 13.78 -2.64
N CYS A 97 -2.50 13.38 -3.38
CA CYS A 97 -1.11 13.51 -2.94
C CYS A 97 -0.76 14.96 -2.62
N GLY A 98 -1.14 15.91 -3.49
CA GLY A 98 -0.90 17.34 -3.24
C GLY A 98 -1.70 17.92 -2.06
N VAL A 99 -2.84 17.34 -1.68
CA VAL A 99 -3.56 17.72 -0.45
C VAL A 99 -2.82 17.23 0.78
N VAL A 100 -2.38 15.97 0.79
CA VAL A 100 -1.65 15.39 1.92
C VAL A 100 -0.32 16.12 2.13
N GLU A 101 0.48 16.32 1.08
CA GLU A 101 1.78 17.00 1.15
C GLU A 101 1.67 18.42 1.71
N ARG A 102 0.69 19.20 1.26
CA ARG A 102 0.46 20.55 1.83
C ARG A 102 0.08 20.52 3.30
N ARG A 103 -0.49 19.43 3.79
CA ARG A 103 -0.88 19.28 5.18
C ARG A 103 0.25 18.75 6.06
N ARG A 104 1.29 18.14 5.49
CA ARG A 104 2.51 17.73 6.21
C ARG A 104 3.30 18.91 6.79
N ASP A 105 2.94 20.15 6.45
CA ASP A 105 3.40 21.35 7.18
C ASP A 105 2.89 21.41 8.64
N GLU A 106 1.84 20.65 8.98
CA GLU A 106 1.28 20.52 10.35
C GLU A 106 1.99 19.35 11.09
N PRO A 107 2.79 19.61 12.15
CA PRO A 107 3.63 18.56 12.79
C PRO A 107 2.86 17.36 13.33
N SER A 108 1.65 17.58 13.86
CA SER A 108 0.76 16.50 14.34
C SER A 108 0.29 15.60 13.21
N PHE A 109 -0.02 16.18 12.05
CA PHE A 109 -0.43 15.43 10.88
C PHE A 109 0.77 14.71 10.25
N ASP A 110 1.91 15.39 10.14
CA ASP A 110 3.13 14.80 9.58
C ASP A 110 3.57 13.56 10.33
N GLY A 111 3.65 13.62 11.66
CA GLY A 111 4.01 12.46 12.49
C GLY A 111 3.02 11.30 12.37
N ALA A 112 1.72 11.58 12.18
CA ALA A 112 0.72 10.55 11.94
C ALA A 112 0.91 9.87 10.57
N ILE A 113 1.28 10.63 9.54
CA ILE A 113 1.58 10.10 8.21
C ILE A 113 2.87 9.28 8.23
N GLU A 114 3.93 9.75 8.90
CA GLU A 114 5.18 8.99 9.07
C GLU A 114 4.93 7.63 9.74
N LEU A 115 4.12 7.61 10.80
CA LEU A 115 3.73 6.37 11.48
C LEU A 115 2.97 5.44 10.54
N LEU A 116 1.99 5.95 9.80
CA LEU A 116 1.22 5.16 8.82
C LEU A 116 2.12 4.60 7.73
N GLU A 117 3.02 5.40 7.16
CA GLU A 117 3.98 4.95 6.16
C GLU A 117 4.86 3.82 6.68
N CYS A 118 5.35 3.94 7.92
CA CYS A 118 6.15 2.90 8.57
C CYS A 118 5.35 1.59 8.72
N ILE A 119 4.14 1.67 9.28
CA ILE A 119 3.31 0.48 9.52
C ILE A 119 2.93 -0.19 8.19
N VAL A 120 2.55 0.59 7.18
CA VAL A 120 2.19 0.05 5.85
C VAL A 120 3.36 -0.73 5.23
N ARG A 121 4.59 -0.18 5.26
CA ARG A 121 5.77 -0.86 4.74
C ARG A 121 6.05 -2.17 5.48
N VAL A 122 5.96 -2.15 6.81
CA VAL A 122 6.18 -3.35 7.65
C VAL A 122 5.13 -4.43 7.35
N LEU A 123 3.86 -4.07 7.29
CA LEU A 123 2.77 -5.03 7.05
C LEU A 123 2.82 -5.64 5.65
N ILE A 124 3.15 -4.84 4.63
CA ILE A 124 3.29 -5.34 3.26
C ILE A 124 4.48 -6.30 3.17
N GLY A 125 5.64 -5.93 3.71
CA GLY A 125 6.81 -6.82 3.73
C GLY A 125 6.55 -8.12 4.50
N ALA A 126 5.87 -8.04 5.65
CA ALA A 126 5.49 -9.22 6.42
C ALA A 126 4.54 -10.15 5.65
N LYS A 127 3.57 -9.59 4.91
CA LYS A 127 2.64 -10.37 4.08
C LYS A 127 3.34 -10.99 2.88
N ALA A 128 4.22 -10.26 2.20
CA ALA A 128 5.00 -10.79 1.10
C ALA A 128 5.92 -11.95 1.54
N PHE A 129 6.60 -11.78 2.67
CA PHE A 129 7.40 -12.84 3.27
C PHE A 129 6.57 -14.09 3.62
N ALA A 130 5.39 -13.90 4.23
CA ALA A 130 4.47 -14.99 4.54
C ALA A 130 3.95 -15.69 3.27
N GLY A 131 3.72 -14.95 2.18
CA GLY A 131 3.39 -15.49 0.87
C GLY A 131 4.49 -16.38 0.31
N ALA A 132 5.73 -15.89 0.30
CA ALA A 132 6.89 -16.65 -0.17
C ALA A 132 7.12 -17.95 0.62
N LEU A 133 6.89 -17.95 1.95
CA LEU A 133 6.94 -19.17 2.76
C LEU A 133 5.87 -20.20 2.37
N ARG A 134 4.65 -19.75 2.02
CA ARG A 134 3.56 -20.63 1.58
C ARG A 134 3.87 -21.26 0.22
N GLU A 135 4.36 -20.48 -0.73
CA GLU A 135 4.76 -20.96 -2.06
C GLU A 135 5.89 -22.00 -1.94
N GLY A 136 6.90 -21.72 -1.13
CA GLY A 136 8.00 -22.66 -0.87
C GLY A 136 7.56 -23.97 -0.19
N ALA A 137 6.54 -23.90 0.67
CA ALA A 137 5.95 -25.10 1.28
C ALA A 137 5.15 -25.93 0.27
N GLN A 138 4.39 -25.29 -0.62
CA GLN A 138 3.59 -25.95 -1.66
C GLN A 138 4.48 -26.64 -2.72
N ALA A 139 5.53 -25.96 -3.21
CA ALA A 139 6.47 -26.52 -4.18
C ALA A 139 7.24 -27.74 -3.63
N ARG A 140 7.53 -27.76 -2.32
CA ARG A 140 8.13 -28.91 -1.64
C ARG A 140 7.18 -30.11 -1.54
N PHE A 141 5.87 -29.87 -1.48
CA PHE A 141 4.88 -30.95 -1.42
C PHE A 141 4.64 -31.57 -2.81
N GLU A 142 4.52 -30.75 -3.86
CA GLU A 142 4.36 -31.22 -5.25
C GLU A 142 5.57 -32.03 -5.73
N THR A 143 6.79 -31.62 -5.39
CA THR A 143 8.02 -32.37 -5.75
C THR A 143 8.17 -33.71 -5.01
N LEU A 144 7.49 -33.92 -3.88
CA LEU A 144 7.46 -35.21 -3.18
C LEU A 144 6.42 -36.16 -3.80
N ASP A 145 5.30 -35.63 -4.28
CA ASP A 145 4.24 -36.43 -4.93
C ASP A 145 4.69 -36.97 -6.31
N GLU A 146 5.40 -36.17 -7.11
CA GLU A 146 5.92 -36.61 -8.43
C GLU A 146 6.99 -37.71 -8.35
N ARG A 147 7.66 -37.87 -7.20
CA ARG A 147 8.62 -38.97 -6.95
C ARG A 147 7.93 -40.25 -6.46
N GLY A 148 6.71 -40.16 -5.94
CA GLY A 148 5.91 -41.31 -5.49
C GLY A 148 5.17 -42.06 -6.60
N GLY A 149 4.89 -41.41 -7.73
CA GLY A 149 4.06 -41.98 -8.81
C GLY A 149 4.77 -42.87 -9.85
N ARG A 150 6.10 -43.09 -9.76
CA ARG A 150 6.90 -43.76 -10.81
C ARG A 150 7.32 -45.22 -10.52
N SER A 151 6.68 -45.92 -9.58
CA SER A 151 6.93 -47.35 -9.33
C SER A 151 5.64 -48.14 -9.14
N SER A 152 4.99 -48.51 -10.24
CA SER A 152 4.08 -49.67 -10.29
C SER A 152 3.80 -50.08 -11.74
N LYS A 153 4.80 -50.66 -12.41
CA LYS A 153 4.60 -51.66 -13.48
C LYS A 153 5.75 -52.68 -13.39
N LEU A 154 5.48 -53.75 -12.66
CA LEU A 154 6.10 -55.07 -12.83
C LEU A 154 4.97 -56.03 -13.20
#